data_AF-A0A519KY41-F1
#
_entry.id   AF-A0A519KY41-F1
#
_cell.length_a   1.000
_cell.length_b   1.000
_cell.length_c   1.000
_cell.angle_alpha   90.00
_cell.angle_beta   90.00
_cell.angle_gamma   90.00
#
_symmetry.space_group_name_H-M   'P 1'
#
loop_
_entity.id
_entity.type
_entity.pdbx_description
1 polymer ?
#
loop_
_entity_poly.entity_id
_entity_poly.type
_entity_poly.pdbx_seq_one_letter_code
_entity_poly.pdbx_strand_id
1 'polypeptide(L)'
;AADGEITMAELARAVLAAVNSAGGGGAGGSGGLSNAVASAVGNMFSGSRADGGAVAGGGAYLVGERGPEVFRPSGAGVIEPTSRGGVTVNMRVDGGAPALLRSEAQIAQMLARAVALGARRG
;
A
#
# COMPACT_ATOMS: atom_id res chain seq x y z
N ALA A 1 31.49 23.07 3.66
CA ALA A 1 30.77 22.83 2.40
C ALA A 1 31.31 21.49 1.90
N ALA A 2 30.49 20.44 1.89
CA ALA A 2 30.90 19.11 1.44
C ALA A 2 30.79 19.07 -0.08
N ASP A 3 31.82 18.54 -0.72
CA ASP A 3 32.02 18.51 -2.16
C ASP A 3 30.90 17.72 -2.86
N GLY A 4 30.45 18.24 -4.01
CA GLY A 4 29.25 17.84 -4.73
C GLY A 4 29.29 16.48 -5.44
N GLU A 5 29.90 15.46 -4.85
CA GLU A 5 29.85 14.10 -5.38
C GLU A 5 28.75 13.28 -4.68
N ILE A 6 27.63 13.09 -5.40
CA ILE A 6 26.54 12.21 -4.97
C ILE A 6 27.03 10.77 -5.11
N THR A 7 27.13 10.05 -3.98
CA THR A 7 27.50 8.63 -4.03
C THR A 7 26.37 7.80 -4.65
N MET A 8 26.70 6.68 -5.32
CA MET A 8 25.68 5.79 -5.89
C MET A 8 24.71 5.23 -4.84
N ALA A 9 25.19 5.05 -3.60
CA ALA A 9 24.37 4.61 -2.48
C ALA A 9 23.35 5.69 -2.05
N GLU A 10 23.74 6.96 -2.11
CA GLU A 10 22.88 8.10 -1.78
C GLU A 10 21.84 8.35 -2.88
N LEU A 11 22.23 8.21 -4.14
CA LEU A 11 21.30 8.20 -5.27
C LEU A 11 20.27 7.08 -5.14
N ALA A 12 20.72 5.84 -4.86
CA ALA A 12 19.83 4.69 -4.69
C ALA A 12 18.85 4.89 -3.52
N ARG A 13 19.31 5.44 -2.39
CA ARG A 13 18.45 5.79 -1.25
C ARG A 13 17.42 6.85 -1.60
N ALA A 14 17.83 7.91 -2.33
CA ALA A 14 16.93 8.97 -2.75
C ALA A 14 15.84 8.46 -3.70
N VAL A 15 16.21 7.60 -4.66
CA VAL A 15 15.26 6.96 -5.59
C VAL A 15 14.29 6.04 -4.84
N LEU A 16 14.79 5.20 -3.93
CA LEU A 16 13.95 4.26 -3.17
C LEU A 16 12.98 5.00 -2.24
N ALA A 17 13.42 6.09 -1.61
CA ALA A 17 12.58 6.95 -0.80
C ALA A 17 11.47 7.63 -1.64
N ALA A 18 11.80 8.09 -2.85
CA ALA A 18 10.83 8.67 -3.77
C ALA A 18 9.78 7.66 -4.28
N VAL A 19 10.16 6.41 -4.53
CA VAL A 19 9.23 5.34 -4.92
C VAL A 19 8.31 4.96 -3.76
N ASN A 20 8.86 4.81 -2.55
CA ASN A 20 8.07 4.49 -1.37
C ASN A 20 7.10 5.62 -0.98
N SER A 21 7.46 6.89 -1.20
CA SER A 21 6.55 8.02 -0.97
C SER A 21 5.49 8.16 -2.06
N ALA A 22 5.76 7.70 -3.29
CA ALA A 22 4.76 7.64 -4.35
C ALA A 22 3.76 6.47 -4.18
N GLY A 23 4.18 5.36 -3.57
CA GLY A 23 3.33 4.19 -3.29
C GLY A 23 2.54 4.26 -1.97
N GLY A 24 2.95 5.12 -1.03
CA GLY A 24 2.29 5.33 0.25
C GLY A 24 1.52 6.65 0.27
N GLY A 25 0.23 6.61 -0.04
CA GLY A 25 -0.65 7.79 0.03
C GLY A 25 -0.59 8.46 1.41
N GLY A 26 0.03 9.64 1.46
CA GLY A 26 0.18 10.41 2.68
C GLY A 26 0.76 11.78 2.38
N ALA A 27 -0.10 12.80 2.38
CA ALA A 27 0.29 14.20 2.29
C ALA A 27 1.23 14.57 3.44
N GLY A 28 2.41 15.09 3.12
CA GLY A 28 3.28 15.75 4.11
C GLY A 28 4.77 15.53 3.90
N GLY A 29 5.43 16.44 3.17
CA GLY A 29 6.85 16.76 3.38
C GLY A 29 7.89 15.96 2.59
N SER A 30 8.17 16.35 1.34
CA SER A 30 9.49 16.27 0.67
C SER A 30 9.43 16.91 -0.74
N GLY A 31 9.05 18.19 -0.80
CA GLY A 31 8.47 18.86 -1.98
C GLY A 31 9.42 19.40 -3.06
N GLY A 32 10.22 18.55 -3.70
CA GLY A 32 10.99 18.96 -4.89
C GLY A 32 10.88 17.94 -6.02
N LEU A 33 11.63 16.85 -5.91
CA LEU A 33 11.64 15.79 -6.92
C LEU A 33 10.38 14.93 -6.90
N SER A 34 9.83 14.61 -5.72
CA SER A 34 8.57 13.87 -5.61
C SER A 34 7.43 14.62 -6.30
N ASN A 35 7.37 15.94 -6.13
CA ASN A 35 6.40 16.80 -6.79
C ASN A 35 6.67 16.92 -8.29
N ALA A 36 7.94 16.97 -8.72
CA ALA A 36 8.29 16.96 -10.14
C ALA A 36 7.93 15.64 -10.82
N VAL A 37 8.15 14.50 -10.16
CA VAL A 37 7.76 13.17 -10.66
C VAL A 37 6.25 13.02 -10.66
N ALA A 38 5.56 13.43 -9.58
CA ALA A 38 4.10 13.44 -9.52
C ALA A 38 3.50 14.35 -10.61
N SER A 39 4.13 15.49 -10.89
CA SER A 39 3.72 16.38 -11.98
C SER A 39 4.00 15.77 -13.35
N ALA A 40 5.17 15.16 -13.57
CA ALA A 40 5.49 14.51 -14.83
C ALA A 40 4.52 13.36 -15.13
N VAL A 41 4.26 12.50 -14.14
CA VAL A 41 3.31 11.38 -14.27
C VAL A 41 1.87 11.90 -14.38
N GLY A 42 1.49 12.91 -13.59
CA GLY A 42 0.19 13.57 -13.65
C GLY A 42 -0.07 14.29 -14.98
N ASN A 43 0.98 14.71 -15.69
CA ASN A 43 0.84 15.31 -17.02
C ASN A 43 0.73 14.25 -18.13
N MET A 44 1.25 13.03 -17.90
CA MET A 44 1.14 11.92 -18.86
C MET A 44 -0.23 11.25 -18.85
N PHE A 45 -0.93 11.31 -17.72
CA PHE A 45 -2.26 10.72 -17.56
C PHE A 45 -3.27 11.79 -17.19
N SER A 46 -4.38 11.85 -17.91
CA SER A 46 -5.49 12.78 -17.68
C SER A 46 -6.33 12.42 -16.42
N GLY A 47 -5.82 11.55 -15.55
CA GLY A 47 -6.42 11.11 -14.30
C GLY A 47 -6.65 9.59 -14.21
N SER A 48 -6.96 9.13 -13.00
CA SER A 48 -7.44 7.77 -12.76
C SER A 48 -8.94 7.66 -13.07
N ARG A 49 -9.35 6.49 -13.55
CA ARG A 49 -10.72 6.11 -13.90
C ARG A 49 -11.02 4.67 -13.45
N ALA A 50 -10.41 4.24 -12.35
CA ALA A 50 -10.62 2.92 -11.78
C ALA A 50 -12.08 2.71 -11.35
N ASP A 51 -12.70 3.75 -10.77
CA ASP A 51 -14.12 3.77 -10.39
C ASP A 51 -15.03 4.26 -11.54
N GLY A 52 -14.49 4.40 -12.75
CA GLY A 52 -15.18 4.93 -13.91
C GLY A 52 -15.13 6.45 -14.06
N GLY A 53 -16.03 6.97 -14.89
CA GLY A 53 -16.18 8.41 -15.18
C GLY A 53 -15.88 8.81 -16.63
N ALA A 54 -16.11 10.08 -16.94
CA ALA A 54 -15.97 10.63 -18.29
C ALA A 54 -14.52 10.66 -18.79
N VAL A 55 -14.35 10.37 -20.08
CA VAL A 55 -13.07 10.40 -20.79
C VAL A 55 -13.19 11.20 -22.09
N ALA A 56 -12.12 11.87 -22.47
CA ALA A 56 -11.98 12.55 -23.74
C ALA A 56 -11.07 11.73 -24.67
N GLY A 57 -11.34 11.80 -25.98
CA GLY A 57 -10.49 11.17 -26.99
C GLY A 57 -9.07 11.73 -26.95
N GLY A 58 -8.08 10.88 -27.20
CA GLY A 58 -6.65 11.26 -27.19
C GLY A 58 -6.02 11.38 -25.79
N GLY A 59 -6.82 11.31 -24.73
CA GLY A 59 -6.33 11.24 -23.35
C GLY A 59 -5.77 9.85 -23.02
N ALA A 60 -4.88 9.78 -22.03
CA ALA A 60 -4.45 8.53 -21.42
C ALA A 60 -4.94 8.47 -19.98
N TYR A 61 -5.62 7.38 -19.61
CA TYR A 61 -6.24 7.22 -18.31
C TYR A 61 -5.74 5.95 -17.64
N LEU A 62 -5.51 6.01 -16.33
CA LEU A 62 -5.23 4.81 -15.55
C LEU A 62 -6.55 4.18 -15.10
N VAL A 63 -6.80 2.94 -15.48
CA VAL A 63 -8.02 2.16 -15.16
C VAL A 63 -7.65 0.86 -14.45
N GLY A 64 -8.66 0.11 -14.01
CA GLY A 64 -8.49 -1.28 -13.57
C GLY A 64 -8.46 -1.47 -12.05
N GLU A 65 -9.34 -2.34 -11.56
CA GLU A 65 -9.40 -2.81 -10.16
C GLU A 65 -8.44 -3.99 -9.89
N ARG A 66 -7.87 -4.59 -10.95
CA ARG A 66 -6.91 -5.71 -10.88
C ARG A 66 -5.45 -5.27 -11.05
N GLY A 67 -5.21 -3.97 -10.96
CA GLY A 67 -3.92 -3.35 -11.23
C GLY A 67 -4.05 -2.21 -12.24
N PRO A 68 -3.06 -1.29 -12.29
CA PRO A 68 -3.11 -0.13 -13.16
C PRO A 68 -2.95 -0.53 -14.62
N GLU A 69 -4.01 -0.40 -15.39
CA GLU A 69 -4.04 -0.55 -16.85
C GLU A 69 -4.15 0.83 -17.51
N VAL A 70 -3.59 1.00 -18.72
CA VAL A 70 -3.68 2.28 -19.45
C VAL A 70 -4.76 2.19 -20.52
N PHE A 71 -5.74 3.09 -20.44
CA PHE A 71 -6.80 3.24 -21.42
C PHE A 71 -6.59 4.52 -22.26
N ARG A 72 -6.63 4.38 -23.59
CA ARG A 72 -6.49 5.48 -24.56
C ARG A 72 -7.65 5.48 -25.55
N PRO A 73 -8.76 6.17 -25.26
CA PRO A 73 -9.91 6.17 -26.16
C PRO A 73 -9.64 7.02 -27.41
N SER A 74 -10.17 6.58 -28.56
CA SER A 74 -10.12 7.34 -29.81
C SER A 74 -11.16 8.47 -29.88
N GLY A 75 -12.20 8.43 -29.05
CA GLY A 75 -13.26 9.43 -28.97
C GLY A 75 -13.74 9.64 -27.53
N ALA A 76 -14.61 10.64 -27.32
CA ALA A 76 -15.18 10.89 -26.00
C ALA A 76 -16.15 9.77 -25.57
N GLY A 77 -16.24 9.53 -24.27
CA GLY A 77 -17.10 8.49 -23.70
C GLY A 77 -17.10 8.48 -22.18
N VAL A 78 -17.66 7.42 -21.60
CA VAL A 78 -17.72 7.19 -20.16
C VAL A 78 -17.25 5.77 -19.87
N ILE A 79 -16.36 5.62 -18.88
CA ILE A 79 -16.04 4.31 -18.31
C ILE A 79 -17.09 4.00 -17.26
N GLU A 80 -17.88 2.96 -17.48
CA GLU A 80 -18.83 2.45 -16.51
C GLU A 80 -18.15 1.32 -15.70
N PRO A 81 -18.04 1.45 -14.37
CA PRO A 81 -17.51 0.37 -13.55
C PRO A 81 -18.47 -0.81 -13.64
N THR A 82 -17.96 -1.98 -14.02
CA THR A 82 -18.76 -3.20 -13.90
C THR A 82 -19.04 -3.41 -12.42
N SER A 83 -20.31 -3.55 -12.04
CA SER A 83 -20.70 -3.85 -10.67
C SER A 83 -20.24 -5.26 -10.32
N ARG A 84 -18.95 -5.45 -10.00
CA ARG A 84 -18.55 -6.64 -9.25
C ARG A 84 -19.08 -6.41 -7.86
N GLY A 85 -20.22 -7.05 -7.58
CA GLY A 85 -20.83 -7.06 -6.26
C GLY A 85 -19.76 -7.27 -5.20
N GLY A 86 -19.81 -6.46 -4.14
CA GLY A 86 -18.80 -6.44 -3.11
C GLY A 86 -18.47 -7.86 -2.62
N VAL A 87 -17.19 -8.16 -2.44
CA VAL A 87 -16.76 -9.44 -1.88
C VAL A 87 -17.11 -9.43 -0.39
N THR A 88 -18.19 -10.13 -0.02
CA THR A 88 -18.51 -10.35 1.40
C THR A 88 -17.62 -11.47 1.96
N VAL A 89 -16.61 -11.09 2.74
CA VAL A 89 -15.77 -12.05 3.48
C VAL A 89 -16.41 -12.34 4.82
N ASN A 90 -17.09 -13.48 4.93
CA ASN A 90 -17.62 -13.96 6.21
C ASN A 90 -16.50 -14.65 7.00
N MET A 91 -15.91 -13.94 7.97
CA MET A 91 -14.95 -14.54 8.92
C MET A 91 -15.70 -15.11 10.12
N ARG A 92 -15.75 -16.43 10.23
CA ARG A 92 -16.08 -17.11 11.49
C ARG A 92 -14.79 -17.45 12.22
N VAL A 93 -14.68 -17.00 13.46
CA VAL A 93 -13.61 -17.38 14.38
C VAL A 93 -14.20 -18.37 15.38
N ASP A 94 -13.89 -19.64 15.20
CA ASP A 94 -14.29 -20.69 16.13
C ASP A 94 -13.33 -20.70 17.33
N GLY A 95 -13.80 -20.20 18.48
CA GLY A 95 -12.97 -19.99 19.65
C GLY A 95 -13.72 -19.86 20.98
N GLY A 96 -14.90 -20.48 21.12
CA GLY A 96 -15.69 -20.43 22.36
C GLY A 96 -14.94 -20.94 23.59
N ALA A 97 -15.61 -21.02 24.76
CA ALA A 97 -15.02 -21.39 26.05
C ALA A 97 -13.96 -22.54 26.02
N PRO A 98 -14.11 -23.62 25.23
CA PRO A 98 -13.09 -24.67 25.12
C PRO A 98 -11.73 -24.20 24.55
N ALA A 99 -11.73 -23.22 23.64
CA ALA A 99 -10.50 -22.65 23.09
C ALA A 99 -9.81 -21.73 24.11
N LEU A 100 -10.59 -21.01 24.92
CA LEU A 100 -10.07 -20.18 26.02
C LEU A 100 -9.39 -21.02 27.09
N LEU A 101 -10.01 -22.13 27.51
CA LEU A 101 -9.43 -23.07 28.47
C LEU A 101 -8.09 -23.66 27.99
N ARG A 102 -7.96 -23.91 26.68
CA ARG A 102 -6.70 -24.39 26.08
C ARG A 102 -5.62 -23.31 26.12
N SER A 103 -5.97 -22.06 25.84
CA SER A 103 -5.04 -20.92 25.94
C SER A 103 -4.60 -20.65 27.37
N GLU A 104 -5.49 -20.77 28.36
CA GLU A 104 -5.15 -20.61 29.79
C GLU A 104 -4.13 -21.65 30.24
N ALA A 105 -4.34 -22.92 29.90
CA ALA A 105 -3.38 -23.98 30.21
C ALA A 105 -2.01 -23.71 29.55
N GLN A 106 -1.99 -23.24 28.31
CA GLN A 106 -0.76 -22.88 27.61
C GLN A 106 -0.05 -21.69 28.28
N ILE A 107 -0.78 -20.64 28.66
CA ILE A 107 -0.24 -19.47 29.37
C ILE A 107 0.32 -19.87 30.75
N ALA A 108 -0.40 -20.69 31.49
CA ALA A 108 0.03 -21.18 32.80
C ALA A 108 1.35 -21.98 32.69
N GLN A 109 1.48 -22.83 31.67
CA GLN A 109 2.71 -23.57 31.42
C GLN A 109 3.88 -22.67 31.01
N MET A 110 3.63 -21.64 30.17
CA MET A 110 4.65 -20.66 29.81
C MET A 110 5.12 -19.85 31.03
N LEU A 111 4.19 -19.41 31.87
CA LEU A 111 4.48 -18.69 33.10
C LEU A 111 5.27 -19.57 34.07
N ALA A 112 4.82 -20.81 34.31
CA ALA A 112 5.51 -21.74 35.19
C ALA A 112 6.94 -22.02 34.71
N ARG A 113 7.12 -22.15 33.39
CA ARG A 113 8.45 -22.33 32.78
C ARG A 113 9.32 -21.07 32.93
N ALA A 114 8.75 -19.88 32.73
CA ALA A 114 9.47 -18.62 32.90
C ALA A 114 9.93 -18.42 34.35
N VAL A 115 9.05 -18.69 35.33
CA VAL A 115 9.37 -18.64 36.75
C VAL A 115 10.46 -19.65 37.11
N ALA A 116 10.33 -20.90 36.63
CA ALA A 116 11.32 -21.94 36.89
C ALA A 116 12.68 -21.65 36.24
N LEU A 117 12.75 -20.84 35.18
CA LEU A 117 14.01 -20.39 34.59
C LEU A 117 14.61 -19.19 35.34
N GLY A 118 13.75 -18.28 35.84
CA GLY A 118 14.18 -17.15 36.67
C GLY A 118 14.79 -17.61 38.00
N ALA A 119 14.17 -18.59 38.65
CA ALA A 119 14.66 -19.18 39.91
C ALA A 119 15.99 -19.94 39.79
N ARG A 120 16.45 -20.25 38.57
CA ARG A 120 17.76 -20.89 38.33
C ARG A 120 18.87 -19.88 38.04
N ARG A 121 18.53 -18.61 37.84
CA ARG A 121 19.46 -17.53 37.46
C ARG A 121 19.67 -16.48 38.55
N GLY A 122 18.89 -16.52 39.64
CA GLY A 122 19.11 -15.73 40.86
C GLY A 122 19.57 -16.64 41.99
#